data_AF-A0A117PN83-F1
#
_entry.id   AF-A0A117PN83-F1
#
_cell.length_a   1.000
_cell.length_b   1.000
_cell.length_c   1.000
_cell.angle_alpha   90.00
_cell.angle_beta   90.00
_cell.angle_gamma   90.00
#
_symmetry.space_group_name_H-M   'P 1'
#
loop_
_entity.id
_entity.type
_entity.pdbx_description
1 polymer ?
#
loop_
_entity_poly.entity_id
_entity_poly.type
_entity_poly.pdbx_seq_one_letter_code
_entity_poly.pdbx_strand_id
1 'polypeptide(L)' 'MIKQVSHTVAGTDPAGFALALDVAYALHAPTPRAPEVASTAPARRGAGAARGRRRSVRG' A
#
# COMPACT_ATOMS: atom_id res chain seq x y z
N MET A 1 -38.21 1.96 -2.44
CA MET A 1 -37.66 2.95 -3.41
C MET A 1 -36.63 3.80 -2.66
N ILE A 2 -35.34 3.70 -2.99
CA ILE A 2 -34.28 4.45 -2.31
C ILE A 2 -33.86 5.62 -3.19
N LYS A 3 -33.81 6.83 -2.62
CA LYS A 3 -33.46 8.06 -3.33
C LYS A 3 -32.00 8.37 -3.08
N GLN A 4 -31.19 8.30 -4.13
CA GLN A 4 -29.79 8.75 -4.09
C GLN A 4 -29.79 10.28 -4.20
N VAL A 5 -29.18 10.95 -3.21
CA VAL A 5 -29.00 12.39 -3.19
C VAL A 5 -27.50 12.66 -3.18
N SER A 6 -26.98 13.30 -4.22
CA SER A 6 -25.58 13.68 -4.31
C SER A 6 -25.35 14.98 -3.54
N HIS A 7 -24.46 14.93 -2.55
CA HIS A 7 -23.98 16.13 -1.85
C HIS A 7 -22.60 16.48 -2.38
N THR A 8 -22.54 17.52 -3.21
CA THR A 8 -21.27 18.09 -3.66
C THR A 8 -20.78 19.06 -2.58
N VAL A 9 -20.03 18.55 -1.61
CA VAL A 9 -19.32 19.40 -0.64
C VAL A 9 -18.01 19.85 -1.27
N ALA A 10 -17.83 21.16 -1.43
CA ALA A 10 -16.63 21.79 -2.01
C ALA A 10 -15.42 21.77 -1.06
N GLY A 11 -15.23 20.69 -0.28
CA GLY A 11 -14.21 20.58 0.77
C GLY A 11 -12.82 20.20 0.24
N THR A 12 -12.38 20.80 -0.87
CA THR A 12 -11.07 20.52 -1.48
C THR A 12 -10.26 21.76 -1.80
N ASP A 13 -10.68 22.93 -1.32
CA ASP A 13 -9.83 24.11 -1.43
C ASP A 13 -8.52 23.84 -0.66
N PRO A 14 -7.34 24.15 -1.25
CA PRO A 14 -6.06 23.79 -0.64
C PRO A 14 -5.83 24.45 0.73
N ALA A 15 -6.36 25.65 0.97
CA ALA A 15 -6.18 26.36 2.23
C ALA A 15 -7.06 25.74 3.34
N GLY A 16 -8.30 25.38 3.03
CA GLY A 16 -9.19 24.64 3.93
C GLY A 16 -8.70 23.21 4.20
N PHE A 17 -8.09 22.55 3.22
CA PHE A 17 -7.53 21.21 3.40
C PHE A 17 -6.33 21.20 4.35
N ALA A 18 -5.41 22.16 4.21
CA ALA A 18 -4.27 22.30 5.13
C ALA A 18 -4.74 22.55 6.57
N LEU A 19 -5.69 23.48 6.75
CA LEU A 19 -6.27 23.76 8.07
C LEU A 19 -7.00 22.55 8.67
N ALA A 20 -7.73 21.79 7.85
CA ALA A 20 -8.40 20.57 8.30
C ALA A 20 -7.40 19.50 8.76
N LEU A 21 -6.26 19.36 8.07
CA LEU A 21 -5.19 18.47 8.50
C LEU A 21 -4.56 18.94 9.82
N ASP A 22 -4.25 20.22 9.96
CA ASP A 22 -3.67 20.77 11.20
C ASP A 22 -4.58 20.52 12.40
N VAL A 23 -5.88 20.77 12.26
CA VAL A 23 -6.88 20.47 13.30
C VAL A 23 -6.95 18.97 13.58
N ALA A 24 -6.91 18.13 12.53
CA ALA A 24 -6.92 16.69 12.70
C ALA A 24 -5.70 16.19 13.50
N TYR A 25 -4.50 16.72 13.24
CA TYR A 25 -3.27 16.41 13.99
C TYR A 25 -3.33 16.92 15.44
N ALA A 26 -3.93 18.10 15.67
CA ALA A 26 -4.09 18.65 17.01
C ALA A 26 -5.04 17.80 17.88
N LEU A 27 -6.10 17.24 17.27
CA LEU A 27 -7.07 16.39 17.95
C LEU A 27 -6.64 14.92 18.01
N HIS A 28 -5.87 14.45 17.03
CA HIS A 28 -5.44 13.06 16.89
C HIS A 28 -3.93 13.00 16.71
N ALA A 29 -3.21 12.80 17.81
CA ALA A 29 -1.78 12.56 17.75
C ALA A 29 -1.51 11.31 16.88
N PRO A 30 -0.61 11.37 15.89
CA PRO A 30 -0.26 10.22 15.07
C PRO A 30 0.30 9.11 15.95
N THR A 31 -0.27 7.93 15.84
CA THR A 31 0.27 6.77 16.54
C THR A 31 1.51 6.28 15.79
N PRO A 32 2.60 5.97 16.51
CA PRO A 32 3.78 5.39 15.88
C PRO A 32 3.39 4.06 15.24
N ARG A 33 3.92 3.81 14.05
CA ARG A 33 3.71 2.54 13.36
C ARG A 33 4.32 1.42 14.19
N ALA A 34 3.54 0.36 14.43
CA ALA A 34 4.03 -0.83 15.11
C ALA A 34 5.19 -1.47 14.31
N PRO A 35 6.14 -2.14 14.98
CA PRO A 35 7.21 -2.86 14.29
C PRO A 35 6.66 -3.83 13.24
N GLU A 36 7.19 -3.75 12.02
CA GLU A 36 6.84 -4.70 10.97
C GLU A 36 7.38 -6.09 11.33
N VAL A 37 6.48 -7.04 11.60
CA VAL A 37 6.87 -8.45 11.79
C VAL A 37 7.11 -9.06 10.40
N ALA A 38 8.35 -9.45 10.13
CA ALA A 38 8.69 -10.14 8.88
C ALA A 38 7.88 -11.44 8.75
N SER A 39 7.15 -11.57 7.64
CA SER A 39 6.52 -12.82 7.25
C SER A 39 7.60 -13.83 6.86
N THR A 40 7.59 -15.02 7.47
CA THR A 40 8.39 -16.15 7.00
C THR A 40 7.76 -16.70 5.71
N ALA A 41 8.18 -16.17 4.58
CA ALA A 41 7.86 -16.76 3.29
C ALA A 41 8.45 -18.19 3.24
N PRO A 42 7.67 -19.22 2.86
CA PRO A 42 8.21 -20.56 2.70
C PRO A 42 9.29 -20.55 1.60
N ALA A 43 10.46 -21.09 1.92
CA ALA A 43 11.53 -21.26 0.95
C ALA A 43 11.03 -22.13 -0.21
N ARG A 44 10.85 -21.54 -1.39
CA ARG A 44 10.56 -22.30 -2.61
C ARG A 44 11.82 -23.09 -2.98
N ARG A 45 11.89 -24.35 -2.54
CA ARG A 45 12.89 -25.32 -3.04
C ARG A 45 12.59 -25.56 -4.52
N GLY A 46 13.30 -24.87 -5.42
CA GLY A 46 13.09 -25.13 -6.86
C GLY A 46 13.81 -24.25 -7.88
N ALA A 47 14.52 -23.19 -7.49
CA ALA A 47 15.17 -22.30 -8.47
C ALA A 47 16.56 -22.78 -8.96
N GLY A 48 17.00 -23.99 -8.60
CA GLY A 48 18.36 -24.47 -8.89
C GLY A 48 18.52 -25.37 -10.12
N ALA A 49 17.48 -26.07 -10.57
CA ALA A 49 17.65 -27.19 -11.52
C ALA A 49 17.41 -26.83 -13.01
N ALA A 50 16.78 -25.69 -13.31
CA ALA A 50 16.37 -25.38 -14.68
C ALA A 50 17.46 -24.70 -15.53
N ARG A 51 18.54 -24.18 -14.94
CA ARG A 51 19.54 -23.38 -15.67
C ARG A 51 20.67 -24.19 -16.31
N GLY A 52 20.86 -25.46 -15.91
CA GLY A 52 21.93 -26.32 -16.44
C GLY A 52 21.63 -27.03 -17.77
N ARG A 53 20.36 -27.19 -18.16
CA ARG A 53 19.96 -28.09 -19.26
C ARG A 53 19.72 -27.40 -20.62
N ARG A 54 20.23 -26.18 -20.83
CA ARG A 54 19.98 -25.43 -22.09
C ARG A 54 21.24 -25.06 -22.87
N ARG A 55 22.37 -25.76 -22.70
CA ARG A 55 23.55 -25.50 -23.54
C ARG A 55 24.51 -26.68 -23.65
N SER A 56 24.20 -27.62 -24.55
CA SER A 56 25.20 -28.16 -25.48
C SER A 56 24.51 -28.88 -26.63
N VAL A 57 24.32 -28.17 -27.74
CA VAL A 57 24.44 -28.80 -29.07
C VAL A 57 25.77 -28.25 -29.61
N ARG A 58 26.79 -29.11 -29.59
CA ARG A 58 28.01 -28.96 -30.39
C ARG A 58 27.94 -30.09 -31.42
N GLY A 59 28.07 -29.73 -32.69
CA GLY A 59 27.97 -30.65 -33.83
C GLY A 59 26.75 -30.35 -34.66
#